data_AF-A0A1J0WIK7-F1
#
_entry.id   AF-A0A1J0WIK7-F1
#
_cell.length_a   1.000
_cell.length_b   1.000
_cell.length_c   1.000
_cell.angle_alpha   90.00
_cell.angle_beta   90.00
_cell.angle_gamma   90.00
#
_symmetry.space_group_name_H-M   'P 1'
#
loop_
_entity.id
_entity.type
_entity.pdbx_description
1 polymer ?
#
loop_
_entity_poly.entity_id
_entity_poly.type
_entity_poly.pdbx_seq_one_letter_code
_entity_poly.pdbx_strand_id
1 'polypeptide(L)'
;MNNQVTRRAVLAAIPATGAALTLPAPIFAGPEASAELDPILSLPFVRDTTRAERQAGLPPRIFWSVEPSGDYMADCDTGSHFAHLAMSHMLEHNYSAIFNWAVFDMLRAGQERSGIEVGFLAEFAKHSMIGKCLFCEFKAGAV
;
A
#
# COMPACT_ATOMS: atom_id res chain seq x y z
N MET A 1 -4.62 -9.45 -48.96
CA MET A 1 -3.94 -10.73 -48.67
C MET A 1 -4.17 -11.04 -47.21
N ASN A 2 -5.14 -11.92 -46.95
CA ASN A 2 -5.53 -12.39 -45.62
C ASN A 2 -4.55 -13.50 -45.17
N ASN A 3 -4.13 -13.52 -43.91
CA ASN A 3 -3.60 -14.73 -43.29
C ASN A 3 -4.06 -14.84 -41.84
N GLN A 4 -5.22 -15.47 -41.68
CA GLN A 4 -5.70 -16.08 -40.45
C GLN A 4 -4.89 -17.35 -40.18
N VAL A 5 -4.23 -17.46 -39.04
CA VAL A 5 -3.62 -18.72 -38.58
C VAL A 5 -4.52 -19.32 -37.51
N THR A 6 -5.46 -20.13 -37.98
CA THR A 6 -6.33 -21.00 -37.20
C THR A 6 -5.52 -22.20 -36.70
N ARG A 7 -5.39 -22.37 -35.38
CA ARG A 7 -4.93 -23.64 -34.79
C ARG A 7 -6.07 -24.29 -34.02
N ARG A 8 -6.82 -25.14 -34.72
CA ARG A 8 -7.75 -26.14 -34.18
C ARG A 8 -7.04 -27.49 -34.25
N ALA A 9 -6.96 -28.22 -33.13
CA ALA A 9 -7.16 -29.67 -33.03
C ALA A 9 -6.74 -30.13 -31.61
N VAL A 10 -7.71 -30.46 -30.75
CA VAL A 10 -8.20 -31.85 -30.51
C VAL A 10 -7.26 -32.60 -29.58
N LEU A 11 -7.64 -32.67 -28.31
CA LEU A 11 -7.43 -33.86 -27.47
C LEU A 11 -8.76 -34.16 -26.78
N ALA A 12 -9.37 -35.23 -27.25
CA ALA A 12 -10.59 -35.80 -26.72
C ALA A 12 -10.33 -36.52 -25.39
N ALA A 13 -11.32 -36.41 -24.50
CA ALA A 13 -11.84 -37.43 -23.60
C ALA A 13 -10.86 -38.32 -22.83
N ILE A 14 -10.77 -38.08 -21.51
CA ILE A 14 -10.55 -39.13 -20.51
C ILE A 14 -11.74 -39.06 -19.53
N PRO A 15 -12.64 -40.06 -19.49
CA PRO A 15 -13.59 -40.21 -18.41
C PRO A 15 -12.89 -40.96 -17.28
N ALA A 16 -12.60 -40.27 -16.18
CA ALA A 16 -12.19 -40.90 -14.93
C ALA A 16 -13.20 -40.55 -13.84
N THR A 17 -14.12 -41.49 -13.66
CA THR A 17 -15.02 -41.62 -12.51
C THR A 17 -14.19 -41.56 -11.23
N GLY A 18 -14.18 -40.42 -10.55
CA GLY A 18 -13.54 -40.21 -9.26
C GLY A 18 -14.59 -39.82 -8.23
N ALA A 19 -14.79 -40.70 -7.25
CA ALA A 19 -15.80 -40.60 -6.21
C ALA A 19 -15.83 -39.23 -5.50
N ALA A 20 -17.04 -38.69 -5.32
CA ALA A 20 -17.31 -37.55 -4.46
C ALA A 20 -17.05 -37.96 -3.00
N LEU A 21 -15.86 -37.67 -2.49
CA LEU A 21 -15.63 -37.57 -1.05
C LEU A 21 -16.17 -36.22 -0.60
N THR A 22 -17.43 -36.20 -0.17
CA THR A 22 -18.01 -35.08 0.59
C THR A 22 -17.30 -35.02 1.93
N LEU A 23 -16.19 -34.29 1.98
CA LEU A 23 -15.61 -33.85 3.24
C LEU A 23 -16.60 -32.85 3.86
N PRO A 24 -16.97 -32.99 5.15
CA PRO A 24 -17.74 -31.98 5.82
C PRO A 24 -16.96 -30.66 5.74
N ALA A 25 -17.64 -29.62 5.25
CA ALA A 25 -17.09 -28.27 5.24
C ALA A 25 -16.54 -27.97 6.64
N PRO A 26 -15.30 -27.51 6.79
CA PRO A 26 -14.89 -26.98 8.07
C PRO A 26 -15.78 -25.78 8.33
N ILE A 27 -16.69 -25.91 9.29
CA ILE A 27 -17.37 -24.80 9.94
C ILE A 27 -16.27 -24.08 10.73
N PHE A 28 -15.42 -23.33 10.02
CA PHE A 28 -14.71 -22.22 10.62
C PHE A 28 -15.74 -21.10 10.78
N ALA A 29 -16.58 -21.26 11.79
CA ALA A 29 -17.06 -20.11 12.55
C ALA A 29 -15.81 -19.51 13.19
N GLY A 30 -15.05 -18.75 12.40
CA GLY A 30 -14.01 -17.89 12.92
C GLY A 30 -14.67 -16.96 13.93
N PRO A 31 -14.00 -16.63 15.04
CA PRO A 31 -14.53 -15.67 15.98
C PRO A 31 -14.90 -14.44 15.18
N GLU A 32 -16.14 -14.00 15.34
CA GLU A 32 -16.62 -12.68 14.96
C GLU A 32 -15.84 -11.69 15.84
N ALA A 33 -14.54 -11.58 15.56
CA ALA A 33 -13.66 -10.59 16.12
C ALA A 33 -14.28 -9.28 15.66
N SER A 34 -14.92 -8.59 16.58
CA SER A 34 -15.23 -7.18 16.46
C SER A 34 -14.01 -6.55 15.82
N ALA A 35 -14.14 -6.16 14.55
CA ALA A 35 -13.01 -5.78 13.73
C ALA A 35 -12.47 -4.48 14.31
N GLU A 36 -11.54 -4.61 15.26
CA GLU A 36 -10.68 -3.54 15.69
C GLU A 36 -10.00 -3.06 14.41
N LEU A 37 -10.44 -1.90 13.93
CA LEU A 37 -9.96 -1.32 12.69
C LEU A 37 -8.44 -1.28 12.78
N ASP A 38 -7.76 -1.87 11.81
CA ASP A 38 -6.30 -1.90 11.79
C ASP A 38 -5.80 -0.45 11.98
N PRO A 39 -4.92 -0.18 12.96
CA PRO A 39 -4.54 1.19 13.31
C PRO A 39 -4.13 2.04 12.11
N ILE A 40 -3.54 1.43 11.06
CA ILE A 40 -3.13 2.16 9.85
C ILE A 40 -4.30 2.86 9.16
N LEU A 41 -5.52 2.33 9.27
CA LEU A 41 -6.72 2.86 8.61
C LEU A 41 -7.21 4.15 9.26
N SER A 42 -6.60 4.55 10.38
CA SER A 42 -6.77 5.89 10.96
C SER A 42 -6.10 6.98 10.12
N LEU A 43 -5.18 6.62 9.22
CA LEU A 43 -4.53 7.57 8.31
C LEU A 43 -5.45 7.92 7.13
N PRO A 44 -5.71 9.21 6.86
CA PRO A 44 -6.73 9.65 5.90
C PRO A 44 -6.40 9.36 4.44
N PHE A 45 -5.15 9.02 4.13
CA PHE A 45 -4.68 8.72 2.78
C PHE A 45 -4.53 7.22 2.51
N VAL A 46 -4.92 6.37 3.47
CA VAL A 46 -4.81 4.91 3.38
C VAL A 46 -6.21 4.31 3.33
N ARG A 47 -6.41 3.36 2.42
CA ARG A 47 -7.61 2.51 2.42
C ARG A 47 -7.27 1.05 2.18
N ASP A 48 -8.15 0.20 2.66
CA ASP A 48 -8.12 -1.21 2.28
C ASP A 48 -8.67 -1.41 0.87
N THR A 49 -8.13 -2.44 0.22
CA THR A 49 -8.50 -2.85 -1.12
C THR A 49 -9.70 -3.80 -1.06
N THR A 50 -10.68 -3.55 -1.91
CA THR A 50 -11.88 -4.38 -2.00
C THR A 50 -11.55 -5.80 -2.45
N ARG A 51 -12.46 -6.76 -2.23
CA ARG A 51 -12.27 -8.15 -2.68
C ARG A 51 -12.08 -8.24 -4.19
N ALA A 52 -12.82 -7.42 -4.96
CA ALA A 52 -12.72 -7.39 -6.42
C ALA A 52 -11.36 -6.88 -6.88
N GLU A 53 -10.87 -5.78 -6.29
CA GLU A 53 -9.55 -5.24 -6.60
C GLU A 53 -8.41 -6.21 -6.22
N ARG A 54 -8.54 -6.93 -5.09
CA ARG A 54 -7.58 -7.98 -4.72
C ARG A 54 -7.56 -9.14 -5.73
N GLN A 55 -8.71 -9.51 -6.26
CA GLN A 55 -8.79 -10.51 -7.35
C GLN A 55 -8.18 -10.00 -8.66
N ALA A 56 -8.15 -8.69 -8.87
CA ALA A 56 -7.45 -8.05 -9.98
C ALA A 56 -5.93 -7.88 -9.72
N GLY A 57 -5.41 -8.34 -8.57
CA GLY A 57 -3.99 -8.31 -8.24
C GLY A 57 -3.51 -7.02 -7.59
N LEU A 58 -4.40 -6.15 -7.11
CA LEU A 58 -4.01 -4.99 -6.32
C LEU A 58 -3.50 -5.41 -4.93
N PRO A 59 -2.54 -4.67 -4.34
CA PRO A 59 -2.07 -4.91 -2.98
C PRO A 59 -3.22 -4.80 -1.99
N PRO A 60 -3.10 -5.38 -0.78
CA PRO A 60 -4.16 -5.34 0.22
C PRO A 60 -4.49 -3.92 0.71
N ARG A 61 -3.53 -3.00 0.59
CA ARG A 61 -3.66 -1.59 0.98
C ARG A 61 -3.24 -0.69 -0.17
N ILE A 62 -3.99 0.39 -0.32
CA ILE A 62 -3.72 1.45 -1.28
C ILE A 62 -3.46 2.71 -0.48
N PHE A 63 -2.32 3.32 -0.75
CA PHE A 63 -1.94 4.63 -0.28
C PHE A 63 -2.36 5.65 -1.35
N TRP A 64 -2.42 6.93 -1.00
CA TRP A 64 -2.79 8.00 -1.93
C TRP A 64 -4.24 7.88 -2.44
N SER A 65 -5.15 7.31 -1.65
CA SER A 65 -6.58 7.28 -1.98
C SER A 65 -7.27 8.63 -1.70
N VAL A 66 -6.66 9.71 -2.20
CA VAL A 66 -7.08 11.09 -2.05
C VAL A 66 -7.05 11.76 -3.41
N GLU A 67 -7.99 12.67 -3.65
CA GLU A 67 -8.03 13.42 -4.89
C GLU A 67 -7.18 14.70 -4.74
N PRO A 68 -6.17 14.91 -5.60
CA PRO A 68 -5.38 16.13 -5.56
C PRO A 68 -6.24 17.34 -5.93
N SER A 69 -5.97 18.48 -5.29
CA SER A 69 -6.71 19.72 -5.53
C SER A 69 -6.43 20.33 -6.90
N GLY A 70 -5.29 19.96 -7.51
CA GLY A 70 -4.78 20.54 -8.75
C GLY A 70 -3.91 21.77 -8.52
N ASP A 71 -3.88 22.33 -7.30
CA ASP A 71 -2.88 23.31 -6.89
C ASP A 71 -1.67 22.57 -6.30
N TYR A 72 -0.56 22.59 -7.04
CA TYR A 72 0.66 21.90 -6.67
C TYR A 72 1.18 22.28 -5.27
N MET A 73 1.10 23.55 -4.89
CA MET A 73 1.62 23.99 -3.59
C MET A 73 0.72 23.52 -2.45
N ALA A 74 -0.61 23.65 -2.62
CA ALA A 74 -1.57 23.16 -1.65
C ALA A 74 -1.50 21.63 -1.48
N ASP A 75 -1.29 20.91 -2.58
CA ASP A 75 -1.08 19.46 -2.59
C ASP A 75 0.23 19.10 -1.85
N CYS A 76 1.32 19.85 -2.04
CA CYS A 76 2.56 19.64 -1.28
C CYS A 76 2.38 19.85 0.22
N ASP A 77 1.61 20.87 0.62
CA ASP A 77 1.31 21.12 2.03
C ASP A 77 0.45 19.98 2.61
N THR A 78 -0.52 19.50 1.85
CA THR A 78 -1.35 18.33 2.21
C THR A 78 -0.49 17.07 2.37
N GLY A 79 0.43 16.83 1.44
CA GLY A 79 1.40 15.75 1.51
C GLY A 79 2.29 15.82 2.74
N SER A 80 2.79 17.01 3.07
CA SER A 80 3.60 17.26 4.26
C SER A 80 2.80 16.96 5.53
N HIS A 81 1.53 17.37 5.58
CA HIS A 81 0.63 17.02 6.69
C HIS A 81 0.44 15.51 6.84
N PHE A 82 0.22 14.78 5.75
CA PHE A 82 0.14 13.32 5.78
C PHE A 82 1.43 12.65 6.27
N ALA A 83 2.60 13.20 5.94
CA ALA A 83 3.86 12.69 6.47
C ALA A 83 3.95 12.83 7.99
N HIS A 84 3.50 13.95 8.56
CA HIS A 84 3.45 14.12 10.02
C HIS A 84 2.50 13.12 10.70
N LEU A 85 1.33 12.86 10.11
CA LEU A 85 0.40 11.85 10.61
C LEU A 85 1.03 10.45 10.55
N ALA A 86 1.67 10.12 9.42
CA ALA A 86 2.35 8.84 9.24
C ALA A 86 3.48 8.65 10.27
N MET A 87 4.34 9.66 10.47
CA MET A 87 5.43 9.60 11.46
C MET A 87 4.89 9.46 12.89
N SER A 88 3.84 10.20 13.24
CA SER A 88 3.21 10.11 14.57
C SER A 88 2.67 8.69 14.80
N HIS A 89 1.97 8.14 13.81
CA HIS A 89 1.47 6.76 13.86
C HIS A 89 2.61 5.73 13.94
N MET A 90 3.70 5.91 13.18
CA MET A 90 4.87 5.03 13.24
C MET A 90 5.50 5.02 14.64
N LEU A 91 5.57 6.18 15.30
CA LEU A 91 6.11 6.32 16.66
C LEU A 91 5.19 5.68 17.70
N GLU A 92 3.88 5.96 17.62
CA GLU A 92 2.88 5.45 18.57
C GLU A 92 2.78 3.93 18.54
N HIS A 93 2.79 3.34 17.35
CA HIS A 93 2.59 1.89 17.17
C HIS A 93 3.89 1.11 16.89
N ASN A 94 5.06 1.77 16.98
CA ASN A 94 6.37 1.21 16.63
C ASN A 94 6.38 0.51 15.26
N TYR A 95 5.79 1.18 14.24
CA TYR A 95 5.49 0.56 12.95
C TYR A 95 6.08 1.30 11.76
N SER A 96 7.38 1.14 11.55
CA SER A 96 8.16 1.85 10.52
C SER A 96 7.87 1.42 9.07
N ALA A 97 7.17 0.31 8.86
CA ALA A 97 6.90 -0.24 7.53
C ALA A 97 6.01 0.67 6.66
N ILE A 98 5.23 1.56 7.28
CA ILE A 98 4.30 2.49 6.62
C ILE A 98 5.02 3.31 5.54
N PHE A 99 6.25 3.77 5.82
CA PHE A 99 6.99 4.61 4.87
C PHE A 99 7.32 3.83 3.60
N ASN A 100 7.88 2.63 3.75
CA ASN A 100 8.24 1.78 2.61
C ASN A 100 7.02 1.42 1.77
N TRP A 101 5.89 1.12 2.41
CA TRP A 101 4.65 0.80 1.70
C TRP A 101 4.09 1.98 0.93
N ALA A 102 4.06 3.16 1.55
CA ALA A 102 3.63 4.39 0.91
C ALA A 102 4.48 4.68 -0.34
N VAL A 103 5.81 4.55 -0.23
CA VAL A 103 6.75 4.75 -1.35
C VAL A 103 6.57 3.71 -2.45
N PHE A 104 6.42 2.43 -2.10
CA PHE A 104 6.18 1.39 -3.12
C PHE A 104 4.86 1.61 -3.86
N ASP A 105 3.85 2.16 -3.19
CA ASP A 105 2.61 2.49 -3.84
C ASP A 105 2.73 3.68 -4.80
N MET A 106 3.55 4.69 -4.45
CA MET A 106 3.90 5.78 -5.38
C MET A 106 4.59 5.24 -6.64
N LEU A 107 5.50 4.27 -6.48
CA LEU A 107 6.21 3.67 -7.62
C LEU A 107 5.27 2.84 -8.51
N ARG A 108 4.26 2.21 -7.91
CA ARG A 108 3.23 1.45 -8.62
C ARG A 108 2.31 2.35 -9.45
N ALA A 109 1.97 3.54 -8.94
CA ALA A 109 1.18 4.54 -9.66
C ALA A 109 1.93 5.12 -10.89
N GLY A 110 3.27 5.08 -10.89
CA GLY A 110 4.08 5.42 -12.05
C GLY A 110 4.47 6.90 -12.14
N GLN A 111 4.29 7.50 -13.32
CA GLN A 111 4.72 8.87 -13.64
C GLN A 111 3.70 9.94 -13.22
N GLU A 112 2.44 9.56 -13.02
CA GLU A 112 1.40 10.47 -12.56
C GLU A 112 1.53 10.65 -11.05
N ARG A 113 2.24 11.71 -10.64
CA ARG A 113 2.41 12.08 -9.24
C ARG A 113 1.84 13.47 -9.02
N SER A 114 1.09 13.62 -7.95
CA SER A 114 0.58 14.92 -7.52
C SER A 114 1.61 15.63 -6.63
N GLY A 115 1.30 16.86 -6.21
CA GLY A 115 2.08 17.53 -5.18
C GLY A 115 2.06 16.79 -3.84
N ILE A 116 1.05 15.96 -3.58
CA ILE A 116 0.87 15.23 -2.30
C ILE A 116 2.02 14.26 -2.07
N GLU A 117 2.35 13.42 -3.05
CA GLU A 117 3.45 12.46 -2.92
C GLU A 117 4.79 13.18 -2.75
N VAL A 118 4.98 14.30 -3.44
CA VAL A 118 6.21 15.10 -3.36
C VAL A 118 6.36 15.74 -1.99
N GLY A 119 5.32 16.39 -1.49
CA GLY A 119 5.30 16.99 -0.15
C GLY A 119 5.53 15.96 0.94
N PHE A 120 4.90 14.79 0.83
CA PHE A 120 5.09 13.69 1.76
C PHE A 120 6.56 13.26 1.84
N LEU A 121 7.19 12.98 0.68
CA LEU A 121 8.60 12.57 0.63
C LEU A 121 9.55 13.66 1.14
N ALA A 122 9.29 14.92 0.76
CA ALA A 122 10.11 16.05 1.17
C ALA A 122 10.15 16.18 2.70
N GLU A 123 9.03 15.94 3.39
CA GLU A 123 8.97 16.06 4.85
C GLU A 123 9.77 14.97 5.57
N PHE A 124 9.73 13.71 5.09
CA PHE A 124 10.60 12.64 5.59
C PHE A 124 12.09 12.94 5.35
N ALA A 125 12.42 13.53 4.19
CA ALA A 125 13.79 13.93 3.88
C ALA A 125 14.29 15.03 4.84
N LYS A 126 13.46 16.04 5.14
CA LYS A 126 13.79 17.10 6.12
C LYS A 126 14.09 16.50 7.49
N HIS A 127 13.24 15.62 8.00
CA HIS A 127 13.44 14.97 9.30
C HIS A 127 14.71 14.11 9.36
N SER A 128 15.01 13.41 8.27
CA SER A 128 16.23 12.60 8.15
C SER A 128 17.51 13.44 8.20
N MET A 129 17.46 14.70 7.73
CA MET A 129 18.60 15.63 7.76
C MET A 129 18.80 16.23 9.15
N ILE A 130 17.71 16.55 9.87
CA ILE A 130 17.76 17.07 11.25
C ILE A 130 18.41 16.05 12.18
N GLY A 131 18.01 14.78 12.09
CA GLY A 131 18.59 13.71 12.93
C GLY A 131 20.09 13.53 12.74
N LYS A 132 20.61 13.75 11.52
CA LYS A 132 22.06 13.69 11.24
C LYS A 132 22.81 14.90 11.80
N CYS A 133 22.20 16.08 11.83
CA CYS A 133 22.84 17.28 12.36
C CYS A 133 23.06 17.17 13.88
N LEU A 134 22.06 16.72 14.62
CA LEU A 134 22.13 16.54 16.08
C LEU A 134 23.14 15.45 16.50
N PHE A 135 23.25 14.36 15.72
CA PHE A 135 24.21 13.30 16.00
C PHE A 135 25.67 13.73 15.73
N CYS A 136 25.89 14.68 14.81
CA CYS A 136 27.21 15.26 14.56
C CYS A 136 27.63 16.23 15.67
N GLU A 137 26.73 17.08 16.19
CA GLU A 137 27.05 17.99 17.30
C GLU A 137 27.34 17.23 18.60
N PHE A 138 26.61 16.16 18.91
CA PHE A 138 26.88 15.37 20.11
C PHE A 138 28.26 14.68 20.08
N LYS A 139 28.76 14.35 18.88
CA LYS A 139 30.10 13.77 18.71
C LYS A 139 31.22 14.82 18.80
N ALA A 140 30.91 16.11 18.61
CA ALA A 140 31.86 17.21 18.69
C ALA A 140 32.03 17.78 20.12
N GLY A 141 31.09 17.50 21.03
CA GLY A 141 31.11 17.98 22.42
C GLY A 141 31.71 17.02 23.46
N ALA A 142 32.25 15.87 23.03
CA ALA A 142 32.89 14.89 23.90
C ALA A 142 34.42 14.92 23.72
N VAL A 143 35.07 15.98 24.21
CA VAL A 143 36.53 16.07 24.42
C VAL A 143 36.80 16.67 25.78
#